data_AF-A0A9W7G5D1-F1
#
_entry.id   AF-A0A9W7G5D1-F1
#
_cell.length_a   1.000
_cell.length_b   1.000
_cell.length_c   1.000
_cell.angle_alpha   90.00
_cell.angle_beta   90.00
_cell.angle_gamma   90.00
#
_symmetry.space_group_name_H-M   'P 1'
#
loop_
_entity.id
_entity.type
_entity.pdbx_description
1 polymer ?
#
loop_
_entity_poly.entity_id
_entity_poly.type
_entity_poly.pdbx_seq_one_letter_code
_entity_poly.pdbx_strand_id
1 'polypeptide(L)'
;MSPFHLARDQVLSNLSTLLSTRREREKEILKAAKGKRGEELDGEELRMLIRDMETNKDTNKDRMEEFMVSLGDLGRKDIRHEPGDAGTSLSFSLAASFLSSFSLPYGVITGNHDLEGLDEFPTDSSNLDAFTSTFGVGAHLNSFSRPPSSPYWSADLGDSVLAVGLCTTRFRDAVHSSHEVYVDDQQLAWFEGVVRDHPDHRVLVFSHAPPLGAELRVLQDVHLRNGCAYINHSGDINRARKFIEIVKSNSNVKCWFSGHYHLSHDFPDSISTVGGCMFVQCGVMGPSSTRDLTRQTRLVDLDLDGPGFASVYTCNHHEGGELRLDAKFNLLTSQLERVGMTREPVGEDGLRTTYTPKESDGCYSKLSETTEGGDGGVLLDPADAVCWWHMECGRVLGYHDCTLLEYDPVTLGPLGIVKEGLEGKEIRVVNGGRVLVVLDKGDEGMDSLEVIQPNADGSYWRRFQRNKKQRLDEKMRVEIAKSYLERGRISEQGEA
;
A
#
# COMPACT_ATOMS: atom_id res chain seq x y z
N MET A 1 -10.78 -17.09 23.67
CA MET A 1 -10.79 -17.04 22.19
C MET A 1 -9.63 -16.16 21.75
N SER A 2 -8.83 -16.55 20.75
CA SER A 2 -7.72 -15.70 20.27
C SER A 2 -8.27 -14.40 19.66
N PRO A 3 -7.57 -13.25 19.77
CA PRO A 3 -8.00 -11.99 19.16
C PRO A 3 -8.35 -12.11 17.67
N PHE A 4 -7.66 -12.99 16.93
CA PHE A 4 -7.93 -13.24 15.52
C PHE A 4 -9.27 -13.95 15.27
N HIS A 5 -9.63 -14.91 16.14
CA HIS A 5 -10.92 -15.60 16.03
C HIS A 5 -12.09 -14.66 16.38
N LEU A 6 -11.89 -13.78 17.37
CA LEU A 6 -12.88 -12.75 17.68
C LEU A 6 -13.04 -11.77 16.52
N ALA A 7 -11.94 -11.32 15.92
CA ALA A 7 -11.97 -10.45 14.74
C ALA A 7 -12.70 -11.11 13.56
N ARG A 8 -12.43 -12.39 13.30
CA ARG A 8 -13.17 -13.19 12.31
C ARG A 8 -14.67 -13.19 12.59
N ASP A 9 -15.08 -13.52 13.81
CA ASP A 9 -16.50 -13.63 14.16
C ASP A 9 -17.23 -12.27 14.01
N GLN A 10 -16.54 -11.17 14.32
CA GLN A 10 -17.03 -9.81 14.07
C GLN A 10 -17.21 -9.51 12.58
N VAL A 11 -16.25 -9.88 11.73
CA VAL A 11 -16.35 -9.72 10.28
C VAL A 11 -17.54 -10.52 9.74
N LEU A 12 -17.67 -11.79 10.12
CA LEU A 12 -18.77 -12.65 9.66
C LEU A 12 -20.14 -12.13 10.12
N SER A 13 -20.23 -11.63 11.35
CA SER A 13 -21.45 -10.99 11.86
C SER A 13 -21.84 -9.77 11.03
N ASN A 14 -20.88 -8.86 10.77
CA ASN A 14 -21.14 -7.67 9.97
C ASN A 14 -21.48 -7.99 8.52
N LEU A 15 -20.79 -8.96 7.91
CA LEU A 15 -21.08 -9.44 6.57
C LEU A 15 -22.52 -9.98 6.50
N SER A 16 -22.93 -10.82 7.45
CA SER A 16 -24.31 -11.33 7.53
C SER A 16 -25.33 -10.20 7.61
N THR A 17 -25.07 -9.14 8.38
CA THR A 17 -25.96 -7.99 8.51
C THR A 17 -26.05 -7.18 7.21
N LEU A 18 -24.94 -6.95 6.52
CA LEU A 18 -24.94 -6.25 5.23
C LEU A 18 -25.73 -7.02 4.18
N LEU A 19 -25.52 -8.33 4.09
CA LEU A 19 -26.21 -9.21 3.14
C LEU A 19 -27.71 -9.31 3.43
N SER A 20 -28.10 -9.40 4.70
CA SER A 20 -29.52 -9.42 5.07
C SER A 20 -30.21 -8.13 4.65
N THR A 21 -29.57 -6.99 4.92
CA THR A 21 -30.05 -5.65 4.54
C THR A 21 -30.20 -5.53 3.02
N ARG A 22 -29.21 -6.00 2.26
CA ARG A 22 -29.25 -6.03 0.79
C ARG A 22 -30.40 -6.89 0.27
N ARG A 23 -30.54 -8.12 0.77
CA ARG A 23 -31.59 -9.05 0.36
C ARG A 23 -33.00 -8.53 0.69
N GLU A 24 -33.15 -7.80 1.79
CA GLU A 24 -34.41 -7.14 2.15
C GLU A 24 -34.74 -6.00 1.16
N ARG A 25 -33.78 -5.12 0.89
CA ARG A 25 -33.94 -4.05 -0.13
C ARG A 25 -34.31 -4.62 -1.50
N GLU A 26 -33.60 -5.66 -1.95
CA GLU A 26 -33.87 -6.31 -3.24
C GLU A 26 -35.29 -6.91 -3.29
N LYS A 27 -35.76 -7.53 -2.21
CA LYS A 27 -37.13 -8.04 -2.11
C LYS A 27 -38.17 -6.94 -2.19
N GLU A 28 -37.93 -5.79 -1.55
CA GLU A 28 -38.82 -4.64 -1.59
C GLU A 28 -38.91 -4.05 -3.00
N ILE A 29 -37.78 -3.87 -3.68
CA ILE A 29 -37.71 -3.40 -5.07
C ILE A 29 -38.44 -4.38 -6.00
N LEU A 30 -38.16 -5.68 -5.90
CA LEU A 30 -38.84 -6.70 -6.71
C LEU A 30 -40.35 -6.72 -6.48
N LYS A 31 -40.78 -6.55 -5.23
CA LYS A 31 -42.21 -6.50 -4.89
C LYS A 31 -42.87 -5.25 -5.49
N ALA A 32 -42.21 -4.10 -5.47
CA ALA A 32 -42.71 -2.88 -6.09
C ALA A 32 -42.77 -3.00 -7.62
N ALA A 33 -41.74 -3.61 -8.23
CA ALA A 33 -41.61 -3.75 -9.68
C ALA A 33 -42.63 -4.74 -10.29
N LYS A 34 -42.94 -5.86 -9.63
CA LYS A 34 -43.84 -6.92 -10.15
C LYS A 34 -45.29 -6.45 -10.41
N GLY A 35 -45.68 -5.27 -9.92
CA GLY A 35 -47.00 -4.68 -10.16
C GLY A 35 -47.04 -3.58 -11.24
N LYS A 36 -45.89 -3.19 -11.79
CA LYS A 36 -45.76 -2.09 -12.74
C LYS A 36 -45.78 -2.57 -14.19
N ARG A 37 -46.27 -1.73 -15.10
CA ARG A 37 -46.11 -1.95 -16.55
C ARG A 37 -44.67 -1.62 -16.96
N GLY A 38 -44.19 -2.19 -18.07
CA GLY A 38 -42.80 -2.02 -18.51
C GLY A 38 -42.37 -0.56 -18.66
N GLU A 39 -43.27 0.31 -19.14
CA GLU A 39 -43.05 1.76 -19.26
C GLU A 39 -43.00 2.53 -17.92
N GLU A 40 -43.40 1.90 -16.81
CA GLU A 40 -43.46 2.48 -15.47
C GLU A 40 -42.27 2.04 -14.59
N LEU A 41 -41.48 1.07 -15.06
CA LEU A 41 -40.28 0.59 -14.39
C LEU A 41 -39.15 1.59 -14.57
N ASP A 42 -38.47 1.92 -13.48
CA ASP A 42 -37.17 2.56 -13.59
C ASP A 42 -36.06 1.55 -13.94
N GLY A 43 -34.85 2.05 -14.17
CA GLY A 43 -33.73 1.20 -14.58
C GLY A 43 -33.30 0.18 -13.51
N GLU A 44 -33.44 0.50 -12.22
CA GLU A 44 -33.10 -0.38 -11.10
C GLU A 44 -34.11 -1.52 -10.99
N GLU A 45 -35.40 -1.18 -11.04
CA GLU A 45 -36.51 -2.15 -11.04
C GLU A 45 -36.44 -3.11 -12.22
N LEU A 46 -36.17 -2.60 -13.43
CA LEU A 46 -36.03 -3.42 -14.63
C LEU A 46 -34.85 -4.41 -14.51
N ARG A 47 -33.69 -3.95 -14.04
CA ARG A 47 -32.52 -4.82 -13.82
C ARG A 47 -32.78 -5.88 -12.76
N MET A 48 -33.39 -5.50 -11.64
CA MET A 48 -33.77 -6.47 -10.61
C MET A 48 -34.71 -7.54 -11.14
N LEU A 49 -35.72 -7.16 -11.94
CA LEU A 49 -36.62 -8.12 -12.58
C LEU A 49 -35.89 -9.05 -13.57
N ILE A 50 -35.02 -8.51 -14.42
CA ILE A 50 -34.20 -9.34 -15.33
C ILE A 50 -33.34 -10.32 -14.52
N ARG A 51 -32.69 -9.84 -13.46
CA ARG A 51 -31.87 -10.65 -12.56
C ARG A 51 -32.67 -11.76 -11.87
N ASP A 52 -33.88 -11.46 -11.38
CA ASP A 52 -34.81 -12.44 -10.78
C ASP A 52 -35.29 -13.47 -11.82
N MET A 53 -35.44 -13.08 -13.08
CA MET A 53 -35.77 -13.99 -14.17
C MET A 53 -34.59 -14.89 -14.57
N GLU A 54 -33.37 -14.39 -14.49
CA GLU A 54 -32.13 -15.11 -14.80
C GLU A 54 -31.71 -16.05 -13.68
N THR A 55 -31.88 -15.68 -12.41
CA THR A 55 -31.60 -16.56 -11.25
C THR A 55 -32.54 -17.77 -11.18
N ASN A 56 -33.74 -17.66 -11.75
CA ASN A 56 -34.69 -18.76 -11.89
C ASN A 56 -34.34 -19.73 -13.03
N LYS A 57 -33.38 -19.37 -13.89
CA LYS A 57 -32.73 -20.29 -14.82
C LYS A 57 -31.42 -20.73 -14.14
N ASP A 58 -31.07 -22.02 -14.23
CA ASP A 58 -29.92 -22.66 -13.57
C ASP A 58 -28.51 -22.08 -13.94
N THR A 59 -28.45 -20.87 -14.52
CA THR A 59 -27.30 -20.19 -15.10
C THR A 59 -26.47 -19.37 -14.12
N ASN A 60 -26.85 -19.27 -12.84
CA ASN A 60 -26.19 -18.39 -11.87
C ASN A 60 -25.10 -19.07 -11.01
N LYS A 61 -24.56 -20.22 -11.45
CA LYS A 61 -23.59 -21.01 -10.67
C LYS A 61 -22.19 -20.41 -10.55
N ASP A 62 -21.84 -19.42 -11.37
CA ASP A 62 -20.46 -18.90 -11.46
C ASP A 62 -20.27 -17.50 -10.83
N ARG A 63 -21.33 -16.87 -10.30
CA ARG A 63 -21.26 -15.55 -9.66
C ARG A 63 -20.78 -15.66 -8.21
N MET A 64 -19.80 -14.83 -7.84
CA MET A 64 -19.24 -14.81 -6.48
C MET A 64 -19.87 -13.66 -5.68
N GLU A 65 -20.84 -13.99 -4.82
CA GLU A 65 -21.53 -12.98 -3.98
C GLU A 65 -20.60 -12.42 -2.89
N GLU A 66 -19.71 -13.25 -2.35
CA GLU A 66 -18.86 -12.94 -1.21
C GLU A 66 -17.48 -13.53 -1.42
N PHE A 67 -16.43 -12.75 -1.15
CA PHE A 67 -15.06 -13.22 -1.18
C PHE A 67 -14.18 -12.37 -0.27
N MET A 68 -13.03 -12.92 0.09
CA MET A 68 -12.04 -12.26 0.94
C MET A 68 -10.73 -12.10 0.18
N VAL A 69 -10.02 -11.01 0.44
CA VAL A 69 -8.65 -10.84 -0.04
C VAL A 69 -7.73 -10.58 1.14
N SER A 70 -6.69 -11.40 1.27
CA SER A 70 -5.57 -11.13 2.18
C SER A 70 -4.46 -10.39 1.42
N LEU A 71 -4.04 -9.25 1.97
CA LEU A 71 -3.02 -8.39 1.34
C LEU A 71 -1.57 -8.76 1.71
N GLY A 72 -1.33 -9.97 2.21
CA GLY A 72 0.01 -10.48 2.54
C GLY A 72 0.55 -10.01 3.89
N ASP A 73 1.87 -10.12 4.05
CA ASP A 73 2.60 -9.97 5.33
C ASP A 73 2.07 -10.95 6.39
N LEU A 74 2.13 -12.23 6.02
CA LEU A 74 1.70 -13.35 6.83
C LEU A 74 2.78 -13.73 7.85
N GLY A 75 2.33 -14.29 8.96
CA GLY A 75 3.20 -14.76 10.03
C GLY A 75 3.65 -13.65 10.98
N ARG A 76 4.60 -14.00 11.83
CA ARG A 76 5.15 -13.15 12.88
C ARG A 76 6.56 -12.76 12.51
N LYS A 77 6.86 -11.47 12.63
CA LYS A 77 8.22 -10.97 12.61
C LYS A 77 8.96 -11.41 13.87
N ASP A 78 10.30 -11.45 13.83
CA ASP A 78 11.14 -11.63 15.01
C ASP A 78 10.73 -10.68 16.14
N ILE A 79 10.44 -11.24 17.32
CA ILE A 79 10.18 -10.48 18.55
C ILE A 79 11.27 -10.87 19.54
N ARG A 80 12.12 -9.91 19.93
CA ARG A 80 13.14 -10.00 21.00
C ARG A 80 13.43 -11.42 21.52
N HIS A 81 14.44 -12.08 20.94
CA HIS A 81 14.93 -13.43 21.29
C HIS A 81 14.04 -14.62 20.88
N GLU A 82 12.87 -14.38 20.29
CA GLU A 82 12.06 -15.41 19.62
C GLU A 82 12.16 -15.23 18.09
N PRO A 83 12.61 -16.26 17.35
CA PRO A 83 12.57 -16.25 15.90
C PRO A 83 11.13 -16.10 15.40
N GLY A 84 10.94 -15.19 14.45
CA GLY A 84 9.71 -15.07 13.68
C GLY A 84 9.52 -16.23 12.73
N ASP A 85 8.32 -16.34 12.17
CA ASP A 85 7.97 -17.36 11.18
C ASP A 85 7.57 -16.75 9.82
N ALA A 86 7.66 -15.42 9.67
CA ALA A 86 7.29 -14.72 8.43
C ALA A 86 8.00 -15.31 7.20
N GLY A 87 7.21 -15.61 6.16
CA GLY A 87 7.68 -16.17 4.90
C GLY A 87 8.12 -17.63 4.94
N THR A 88 7.85 -18.36 6.02
CA THR A 88 8.08 -19.82 6.15
C THR A 88 6.83 -20.63 5.79
N SER A 89 6.98 -21.92 5.48
CA SER A 89 5.86 -22.84 5.28
C SER A 89 4.92 -22.92 6.50
N LEU A 90 5.46 -22.74 7.72
CA LEU A 90 4.65 -22.70 8.94
C LEU A 90 3.69 -21.49 8.92
N SER A 91 4.20 -20.30 8.61
CA SER A 91 3.36 -19.09 8.52
C SER A 91 2.27 -19.23 7.45
N PHE A 92 2.61 -19.81 6.29
CA PHE A 92 1.66 -20.03 5.21
C PHE A 92 0.56 -21.01 5.62
N SER A 93 0.92 -22.12 6.26
CA SER A 93 -0.05 -23.11 6.73
C SER A 93 -1.00 -22.55 7.79
N LEU A 94 -0.48 -21.75 8.73
CA LEU A 94 -1.29 -21.10 9.76
C LEU A 94 -2.25 -20.07 9.15
N ALA A 95 -1.75 -19.24 8.22
CA ALA A 95 -2.57 -18.28 7.52
C ALA A 95 -3.66 -18.96 6.67
N ALA A 96 -3.33 -20.03 5.94
CA ALA A 96 -4.32 -20.80 5.18
C ALA A 96 -5.41 -21.38 6.07
N SER A 97 -5.04 -21.95 7.23
CA SER A 97 -6.01 -22.46 8.21
C SER A 97 -6.91 -21.34 8.77
N PHE A 98 -6.35 -20.16 9.04
CA PHE A 98 -7.12 -19.02 9.54
C PHE A 98 -8.10 -18.49 8.49
N LEU A 99 -7.63 -18.25 7.26
CA LEU A 99 -8.44 -17.74 6.16
C LEU A 99 -9.55 -18.73 5.77
N SER A 100 -9.24 -20.03 5.73
CA SER A 100 -10.24 -21.08 5.48
C SER A 100 -11.34 -21.12 6.55
N SER A 101 -11.06 -20.66 7.78
CA SER A 101 -12.05 -20.65 8.85
C SER A 101 -13.19 -19.65 8.66
N PHE A 102 -13.06 -18.71 7.71
CA PHE A 102 -14.17 -17.82 7.30
C PHE A 102 -15.21 -18.56 6.45
N SER A 103 -14.88 -19.74 5.90
CA SER A 103 -15.74 -20.47 4.96
C SER A 103 -16.14 -19.65 3.73
N LEU A 104 -15.28 -18.72 3.32
CA LEU A 104 -15.45 -17.88 2.13
C LEU A 104 -14.37 -18.22 1.08
N PRO A 105 -14.68 -18.03 -0.21
CA PRO A 105 -13.66 -17.85 -1.24
C PRO A 105 -12.62 -16.82 -0.80
N TYR A 106 -11.33 -17.09 -1.04
CA TYR A 106 -10.31 -16.08 -0.77
C TYR A 106 -9.15 -16.07 -1.77
N GLY A 107 -8.70 -14.85 -2.08
CA GLY A 107 -7.43 -14.60 -2.75
C GLY A 107 -6.38 -14.14 -1.75
N VAL A 108 -5.11 -14.50 -1.98
CA VAL A 108 -3.98 -14.04 -1.18
C VAL A 108 -2.95 -13.47 -2.12
N ILE A 109 -2.39 -12.31 -1.78
CA ILE A 109 -1.20 -11.76 -2.44
C ILE A 109 -0.02 -11.79 -1.46
N THR A 110 1.21 -11.81 -1.98
CA THR A 110 2.41 -11.72 -1.15
C THR A 110 2.70 -10.27 -0.76
N GLY A 111 2.99 -10.06 0.52
CA GLY A 111 3.63 -8.89 1.08
C GLY A 111 5.14 -9.05 1.21
N ASN A 112 5.84 -7.98 1.58
CA ASN A 112 7.30 -7.99 1.62
C ASN A 112 7.88 -8.92 2.69
N HIS A 113 7.13 -9.24 3.74
CA HIS A 113 7.55 -10.20 4.76
C HIS A 113 7.28 -11.67 4.36
N ASP A 114 6.47 -11.93 3.32
CA ASP A 114 6.15 -13.30 2.89
C ASP A 114 7.30 -14.01 2.17
N LEU A 115 8.37 -13.30 1.81
CA LEU A 115 9.56 -13.88 1.18
C LEU A 115 10.75 -13.95 2.17
N GLU A 116 10.53 -13.63 3.45
CA GLU A 116 11.59 -13.57 4.46
C GLU A 116 12.18 -14.91 4.88
N GLY A 117 11.57 -16.06 4.53
CA GLY A 117 11.93 -17.39 5.02
C GLY A 117 13.34 -17.86 4.63
N LEU A 118 14.36 -17.15 5.10
CA LEU A 118 15.78 -17.33 4.79
C LEU A 118 16.32 -18.63 5.39
N ASP A 119 15.73 -19.07 6.49
CA ASP A 119 16.09 -20.32 7.17
C ASP A 119 15.54 -21.57 6.45
N GLU A 120 14.56 -21.40 5.56
CA GLU A 120 13.88 -22.49 4.87
C GLU A 120 14.15 -22.50 3.36
N PHE A 121 14.10 -21.34 2.72
CA PHE A 121 14.15 -21.22 1.27
C PHE A 121 15.44 -20.55 0.78
N PRO A 122 16.25 -21.22 -0.07
CA PRO A 122 17.50 -20.65 -0.58
C PRO A 122 17.28 -19.54 -1.62
N THR A 123 16.13 -19.54 -2.30
CA THR A 123 15.81 -18.62 -3.41
C THR A 123 14.41 -18.03 -3.27
N ASP A 124 14.18 -16.86 -3.90
CA ASP A 124 12.85 -16.25 -3.96
C ASP A 124 11.87 -17.18 -4.70
N SER A 125 12.31 -17.84 -5.78
CA SER A 125 11.50 -18.84 -6.52
C SER A 125 11.04 -19.97 -5.61
N SER A 126 11.94 -20.62 -4.85
CA SER A 126 11.54 -21.70 -3.93
C SER A 126 10.58 -21.25 -2.84
N ASN A 127 10.68 -19.99 -2.40
CA ASN A 127 9.76 -19.41 -1.42
C ASN A 127 8.36 -19.18 -2.03
N LEU A 128 8.32 -18.65 -3.26
CA LEU A 128 7.09 -18.42 -4.03
C LEU A 128 6.43 -19.73 -4.44
N ASP A 129 7.20 -20.79 -4.70
CA ASP A 129 6.69 -22.13 -4.98
C ASP A 129 5.95 -22.69 -3.75
N ALA A 130 6.51 -22.52 -2.54
CA ALA A 130 5.86 -22.93 -1.30
C ALA A 130 4.58 -22.10 -1.01
N PHE A 131 4.66 -20.79 -1.20
CA PHE A 131 3.50 -19.90 -1.11
C PHE A 131 2.39 -20.34 -2.09
N THR A 132 2.75 -20.56 -3.36
CA THR A 132 1.81 -20.97 -4.42
C THR A 132 1.30 -22.39 -4.20
N SER A 133 2.08 -23.29 -3.62
CA SER A 133 1.60 -24.63 -3.25
C SER A 133 0.58 -24.58 -2.11
N THR A 134 0.64 -23.56 -1.25
CA THR A 134 -0.30 -23.39 -0.13
C THR A 134 -1.55 -22.65 -0.53
N PHE A 135 -1.40 -21.50 -1.21
CA PHE A 135 -2.51 -20.61 -1.56
C PHE A 135 -2.95 -20.72 -3.01
N GLY A 136 -2.12 -21.31 -3.88
CA GLY A 136 -2.48 -21.61 -5.26
C GLY A 136 -3.42 -22.80 -5.42
N VAL A 137 -3.65 -23.55 -4.34
CA VAL A 137 -4.70 -24.59 -4.24
C VAL A 137 -6.08 -23.96 -3.95
N GLY A 138 -6.16 -22.64 -3.71
CA GLY A 138 -7.41 -21.87 -3.70
C GLY A 138 -8.17 -21.85 -5.04
N ALA A 139 -7.68 -22.57 -6.05
CA ALA A 139 -8.37 -22.96 -7.28
C ALA A 139 -9.60 -23.89 -7.05
N HIS A 140 -10.31 -23.73 -5.93
CA HIS A 140 -11.58 -24.44 -5.69
C HIS A 140 -12.77 -23.71 -6.32
N LEU A 141 -12.54 -22.61 -7.05
CA LEU A 141 -13.58 -21.84 -7.71
C LEU A 141 -13.15 -21.54 -9.15
N ASN A 142 -14.01 -21.87 -10.11
CA ASN A 142 -13.81 -21.63 -11.55
C ASN A 142 -13.51 -20.16 -11.89
N SER A 143 -13.89 -19.25 -10.99
CA SER A 143 -13.76 -17.80 -11.15
C SER A 143 -12.32 -17.28 -11.06
N PHE A 144 -11.38 -18.00 -10.42
CA PHE A 144 -9.99 -17.56 -10.29
C PHE A 144 -9.14 -18.05 -11.47
N SER A 145 -8.40 -17.13 -12.08
CA SER A 145 -7.42 -17.37 -13.14
C SER A 145 -6.04 -16.92 -12.69
N ARG A 146 -4.99 -17.65 -13.12
CA ARG A 146 -3.59 -17.29 -12.89
C ARG A 146 -2.71 -17.75 -14.05
N PRO A 147 -1.66 -17.01 -14.38
CA PRO A 147 -0.60 -17.57 -15.21
C PRO A 147 0.06 -18.82 -14.58
N PRO A 148 0.64 -19.71 -15.40
CA PRO A 148 1.32 -20.89 -14.91
C PRO A 148 2.44 -20.51 -13.93
N SER A 149 2.48 -21.20 -12.78
CA SER A 149 3.50 -21.01 -11.74
C SER A 149 3.61 -19.58 -11.19
N SER A 150 2.55 -18.76 -11.31
CA SER A 150 2.54 -17.41 -10.76
C SER A 150 1.85 -17.32 -9.39
N PRO A 151 2.34 -16.44 -8.49
CA PRO A 151 1.68 -16.15 -7.22
C PRO A 151 0.52 -15.16 -7.37
N TYR A 152 0.48 -14.37 -8.45
CA TYR A 152 -0.54 -13.37 -8.75
C TYR A 152 -1.70 -13.97 -9.54
N TRP A 153 -2.87 -13.32 -9.47
CA TRP A 153 -4.14 -13.90 -9.93
C TRP A 153 -5.15 -12.83 -10.33
N SER A 154 -6.14 -13.21 -11.12
CA SER A 154 -7.37 -12.45 -11.35
C SER A 154 -8.59 -13.30 -11.03
N ALA A 155 -9.71 -12.69 -10.66
CA ALA A 155 -10.97 -13.39 -10.43
C ALA A 155 -12.14 -12.62 -11.04
N ASP A 156 -12.91 -13.29 -11.91
CA ASP A 156 -14.17 -12.75 -12.42
C ASP A 156 -15.25 -12.92 -11.36
N LEU A 157 -15.78 -11.82 -10.85
CA LEU A 157 -16.79 -11.83 -9.80
C LEU A 157 -18.22 -11.84 -10.37
N GLY A 158 -18.36 -11.80 -11.70
CA GLY A 158 -19.61 -11.56 -12.40
C GLY A 158 -19.91 -10.07 -12.58
N ASP A 159 -20.98 -9.77 -13.31
CA ASP A 159 -21.49 -8.40 -13.56
C ASP A 159 -20.44 -7.41 -14.10
N SER A 160 -19.50 -7.92 -14.90
CA SER A 160 -18.37 -7.13 -15.41
C SER A 160 -17.54 -6.52 -14.26
N VAL A 161 -17.23 -7.30 -13.23
CA VAL A 161 -16.31 -6.92 -12.15
C VAL A 161 -15.17 -7.92 -12.11
N LEU A 162 -13.95 -7.41 -12.16
CA LEU A 162 -12.73 -8.21 -12.15
C LEU A 162 -11.87 -7.83 -10.95
N ALA A 163 -11.53 -8.80 -10.10
CA ALA A 163 -10.53 -8.64 -9.06
C ALA A 163 -9.15 -9.03 -9.59
N VAL A 164 -8.09 -8.29 -9.22
CA VAL A 164 -6.70 -8.55 -9.64
C VAL A 164 -5.77 -8.44 -8.44
N GLY A 165 -5.09 -9.52 -8.08
CA GLY A 165 -4.10 -9.55 -7.02
C GLY A 165 -2.67 -9.49 -7.57
N LEU A 166 -1.94 -8.44 -7.19
CA LEU A 166 -0.52 -8.24 -7.49
C LEU A 166 0.36 -8.68 -6.31
N CYS A 167 1.40 -9.45 -6.59
CA CYS A 167 2.27 -10.09 -5.62
C CYS A 167 3.69 -9.53 -5.69
N THR A 168 4.34 -9.36 -4.53
CA THR A 168 5.79 -9.19 -4.51
C THR A 168 6.50 -10.49 -4.90
N THR A 169 7.56 -10.36 -5.69
CA THR A 169 8.27 -11.50 -6.31
C THR A 169 9.75 -11.54 -5.96
N ARG A 170 10.24 -10.56 -5.19
CA ARG A 170 11.67 -10.40 -4.91
C ARG A 170 11.91 -9.98 -3.46
N PHE A 171 12.92 -10.61 -2.85
CA PHE A 171 13.41 -10.29 -1.51
C PHE A 171 14.93 -10.45 -1.43
N ARG A 172 15.45 -11.63 -1.80
CA ARG A 172 16.88 -11.96 -1.67
C ARG A 172 17.74 -11.13 -2.61
N ASP A 173 17.27 -10.94 -3.84
CA ASP A 173 18.01 -10.22 -4.89
C ASP A 173 17.63 -8.73 -4.97
N ALA A 174 16.94 -8.21 -3.96
CA ALA A 174 16.61 -6.78 -3.90
C ALA A 174 17.89 -5.94 -3.83
N VAL A 175 18.04 -4.99 -4.76
CA VAL A 175 19.23 -4.15 -4.89
C VAL A 175 19.37 -3.18 -3.70
N HIS A 176 18.24 -2.77 -3.12
CA HIS A 176 18.19 -1.78 -2.03
C HIS A 176 17.50 -2.36 -0.80
N SER A 177 16.20 -2.11 -0.64
CA SER A 177 15.43 -2.65 0.48
C SER A 177 14.91 -4.04 0.14
N SER A 178 15.25 -5.03 0.97
CA SER A 178 14.62 -6.35 0.91
C SER A 178 13.14 -6.30 1.28
N HIS A 179 12.68 -5.21 1.90
CA HIS A 179 11.27 -4.99 2.25
C HIS A 179 10.51 -4.19 1.18
N GLU A 180 11.08 -4.02 -0.01
CA GLU A 180 10.37 -3.49 -1.17
C GLU A 180 9.27 -4.46 -1.62
N VAL A 181 8.10 -3.92 -1.96
CA VAL A 181 7.10 -4.66 -2.72
C VAL A 181 7.46 -4.58 -4.19
N TYR A 182 7.92 -5.70 -4.75
CA TYR A 182 8.46 -5.73 -6.10
C TYR A 182 7.61 -6.57 -7.06
N VAL A 183 7.08 -5.90 -8.08
CA VAL A 183 6.36 -6.51 -9.20
C VAL A 183 7.30 -6.55 -10.41
N ASP A 184 7.62 -7.75 -10.87
CA ASP A 184 8.50 -7.98 -12.04
C ASP A 184 7.85 -7.60 -13.39
N ASP A 185 8.63 -7.67 -14.46
CA ASP A 185 8.19 -7.29 -15.81
C ASP A 185 7.09 -8.18 -16.36
N GLN A 186 7.16 -9.48 -16.05
CA GLN A 186 6.18 -10.44 -16.55
C GLN A 186 4.81 -10.16 -15.94
N GLN A 187 4.76 -9.92 -14.63
CA GLN A 187 3.53 -9.59 -13.92
C GLN A 187 2.99 -8.22 -14.32
N LEU A 188 3.86 -7.21 -14.49
CA LEU A 188 3.45 -5.89 -14.95
C LEU A 188 2.82 -5.95 -16.36
N ALA A 189 3.47 -6.65 -17.29
CA ALA A 189 2.93 -6.83 -18.65
C ALA A 189 1.63 -7.64 -18.66
N TRP A 190 1.52 -8.65 -17.78
CA TRP A 190 0.27 -9.39 -17.58
C TRP A 190 -0.84 -8.48 -17.06
N PHE A 191 -0.58 -7.64 -16.05
CA PHE A 191 -1.55 -6.71 -15.50
C PHE A 191 -2.02 -5.69 -16.54
N GLU A 192 -1.10 -5.12 -17.33
CA GLU A 192 -1.44 -4.25 -18.46
C GLU A 192 -2.34 -4.97 -19.47
N GLY A 193 -2.04 -6.23 -19.77
CA GLY A 193 -2.88 -7.08 -20.62
C GLY A 193 -4.28 -7.26 -20.05
N VAL A 194 -4.39 -7.63 -18.78
CA VAL A 194 -5.68 -7.80 -18.09
C VAL A 194 -6.51 -6.54 -18.17
N VAL A 195 -5.94 -5.37 -17.84
CA VAL A 195 -6.67 -4.09 -17.88
C VAL A 195 -7.12 -3.74 -19.30
N ARG A 196 -6.24 -3.91 -20.29
CA ARG A 196 -6.51 -3.61 -21.70
C ARG A 196 -7.58 -4.53 -22.29
N ASP A 197 -7.53 -5.81 -21.95
CA ASP A 197 -8.37 -6.83 -22.57
C ASP A 197 -9.78 -6.88 -21.92
N HIS A 198 -10.01 -6.13 -20.83
CA HIS A 198 -11.30 -6.02 -20.15
C HIS A 198 -11.79 -4.56 -20.01
N PRO A 199 -11.95 -3.80 -21.11
CA PRO A 199 -12.28 -2.37 -21.06
C PRO A 199 -13.66 -2.09 -20.43
N ASP A 200 -14.59 -3.04 -20.52
CA ASP A 200 -15.95 -2.90 -19.99
C ASP A 200 -16.08 -3.39 -18.53
N HIS A 201 -15.01 -3.92 -17.93
CA HIS A 201 -15.04 -4.41 -16.55
C HIS A 201 -14.64 -3.33 -15.56
N ARG A 202 -15.23 -3.36 -14.37
CA ARG A 202 -14.77 -2.60 -13.20
C ARG A 202 -13.65 -3.40 -12.54
N VAL A 203 -12.41 -2.97 -12.77
CA VAL A 203 -11.22 -3.65 -12.25
C VAL A 203 -10.93 -3.17 -10.83
N LEU A 204 -10.90 -4.10 -9.88
CA LEU A 204 -10.49 -3.92 -8.50
C LEU A 204 -9.09 -4.51 -8.34
N VAL A 205 -8.13 -3.70 -7.93
CA VAL A 205 -6.73 -4.11 -7.82
C VAL A 205 -6.34 -4.23 -6.35
N PHE A 206 -5.56 -5.25 -6.03
CA PHE A 206 -5.05 -5.53 -4.70
C PHE A 206 -3.54 -5.65 -4.78
N SER A 207 -2.82 -4.89 -3.97
CA SER A 207 -1.37 -4.99 -3.83
C SER A 207 -0.98 -4.82 -2.37
N HIS A 208 0.20 -5.30 -1.97
CA HIS A 208 0.61 -5.13 -0.58
C HIS A 208 0.88 -3.66 -0.25
N ALA A 209 1.83 -3.03 -0.97
CA ALA A 209 2.08 -1.59 -0.92
C ALA A 209 1.29 -0.87 -2.03
N PRO A 210 0.88 0.39 -1.83
CA PRO A 210 0.20 1.17 -2.87
C PRO A 210 1.16 1.62 -3.98
N PRO A 211 0.65 2.02 -5.16
CA PRO A 211 1.47 2.65 -6.18
C PRO A 211 1.90 4.06 -5.78
N LEU A 212 3.05 4.51 -6.29
CA LEU A 212 3.50 5.89 -6.14
C LEU A 212 2.46 6.84 -6.74
N GLY A 213 2.09 7.89 -5.99
CA GLY A 213 1.04 8.83 -6.41
C GLY A 213 -0.38 8.37 -6.10
N ALA A 214 -0.56 7.34 -5.26
CA ALA A 214 -1.87 6.96 -4.73
C ALA A 214 -2.42 7.96 -3.70
N GLU A 215 -1.64 8.92 -3.22
CA GLU A 215 -2.06 9.91 -2.20
C GLU A 215 -2.62 9.29 -0.90
N LEU A 216 -2.20 8.06 -0.57
CA LEU A 216 -2.46 7.45 0.73
C LEU A 216 -1.40 7.92 1.75
N ARG A 217 -1.76 7.90 3.04
CA ARG A 217 -0.82 8.20 4.14
C ARG A 217 0.44 7.34 4.05
N VAL A 218 1.61 7.96 4.09
CA VAL A 218 2.90 7.24 4.11
C VAL A 218 3.65 7.55 5.40
N LEU A 219 4.27 6.52 5.98
CA LEU A 219 5.13 6.66 7.15
C LEU A 219 6.55 7.04 6.73
N GLN A 220 6.95 8.24 7.14
CA GLN A 220 8.26 8.81 6.80
C GLN A 220 9.40 7.96 7.39
N ASP A 221 9.34 7.68 8.68
CA ASP A 221 10.45 7.06 9.42
C ASP A 221 10.67 5.58 9.13
N VAL A 222 9.70 4.92 8.50
CA VAL A 222 9.73 3.50 8.19
C VAL A 222 9.90 3.29 6.70
N HIS A 223 8.85 3.55 5.93
CA HIS A 223 8.80 3.10 4.55
C HIS A 223 9.46 4.08 3.58
N LEU A 224 9.36 5.38 3.84
CA LEU A 224 10.02 6.39 3.02
C LEU A 224 11.54 6.37 3.25
N ARG A 225 11.97 6.34 4.52
CA ARG A 225 13.38 6.19 4.91
C ARG A 225 14.05 4.99 4.23
N ASN A 226 13.33 3.87 4.12
CA ASN A 226 13.87 2.64 3.55
C ASN A 226 13.67 2.54 2.03
N GLY A 227 13.00 3.49 1.37
CA GLY A 227 12.70 3.42 -0.06
C GLY A 227 11.80 2.24 -0.42
N CYS A 228 10.86 1.87 0.47
CA CYS A 228 9.97 0.73 0.26
C CYS A 228 8.47 1.04 0.44
N ALA A 229 8.10 2.33 0.53
CA ALA A 229 6.70 2.76 0.63
C ALA A 229 5.78 2.32 -0.50
N TYR A 230 6.27 2.22 -1.74
CA TYR A 230 5.44 1.91 -2.90
C TYR A 230 5.89 0.65 -3.63
N ILE A 231 5.03 0.18 -4.53
CA ILE A 231 5.41 -0.85 -5.50
C ILE A 231 6.61 -0.36 -6.33
N ASN A 232 7.67 -1.16 -6.38
CA ASN A 232 8.91 -0.90 -7.14
C ASN A 232 9.64 0.40 -6.76
N HIS A 233 9.44 0.89 -5.53
CA HIS A 233 9.88 2.22 -5.09
C HIS A 233 11.39 2.46 -5.19
N SER A 234 12.21 1.49 -4.80
CA SER A 234 13.65 1.71 -4.63
C SER A 234 14.42 1.77 -5.95
N GLY A 235 13.83 1.29 -7.05
CA GLY A 235 14.47 1.15 -8.35
C GLY A 235 14.28 2.35 -9.28
N ASP A 236 14.06 2.06 -10.56
CA ASP A 236 13.76 3.08 -11.57
C ASP A 236 12.42 3.77 -11.26
N ILE A 237 12.45 5.09 -11.10
CA ILE A 237 11.27 5.89 -10.82
C ILE A 237 10.19 5.75 -11.90
N ASN A 238 10.57 5.57 -13.17
CA ASN A 238 9.60 5.37 -14.25
C ASN A 238 8.84 4.05 -14.08
N ARG A 239 9.52 3.02 -13.57
CA ARG A 239 8.88 1.75 -13.21
C ARG A 239 7.88 1.94 -12.06
N ALA A 240 8.23 2.69 -11.03
CA ALA A 240 7.32 2.98 -9.91
C ALA A 240 6.09 3.78 -10.36
N ARG A 241 6.27 4.77 -11.26
CA ARG A 241 5.17 5.57 -11.84
C ARG A 241 4.24 4.76 -12.73
N LYS A 242 4.72 3.66 -13.33
CA LYS A 242 3.98 2.93 -14.35
C LYS A 242 2.58 2.50 -13.89
N PHE A 243 2.42 2.14 -12.62
CA PHE A 243 1.13 1.74 -12.06
C PHE A 243 0.11 2.88 -12.02
N ILE A 244 0.52 4.08 -11.60
CA ILE A 244 -0.40 5.22 -11.58
C ILE A 244 -0.67 5.74 -12.99
N GLU A 245 0.26 5.56 -13.93
CA GLU A 245 0.03 5.84 -15.36
C GLU A 245 -1.00 4.88 -15.97
N ILE A 246 -0.94 3.58 -15.63
CA ILE A 246 -1.96 2.61 -16.02
C ILE A 246 -3.32 3.06 -15.50
N VAL A 247 -3.43 3.43 -14.22
CA VAL A 247 -4.68 3.95 -13.64
C VAL A 247 -5.20 5.17 -14.41
N LYS A 248 -4.35 6.20 -14.61
CA LYS A 248 -4.75 7.44 -15.31
C LYS A 248 -5.14 7.21 -16.77
N SER A 249 -4.58 6.19 -17.42
CA SER A 249 -4.82 5.89 -18.83
C SER A 249 -6.00 4.93 -19.05
N ASN A 250 -6.52 4.31 -17.99
CA ASN A 250 -7.51 3.24 -18.09
C ASN A 250 -8.65 3.48 -17.08
N SER A 251 -9.75 4.05 -17.56
CA SER A 251 -10.90 4.43 -16.73
C SER A 251 -11.64 3.24 -16.10
N ASN A 252 -11.36 2.01 -16.55
CA ASN A 252 -11.93 0.77 -16.08
C ASN A 252 -11.30 0.29 -14.75
N VAL A 253 -10.13 0.81 -14.37
CA VAL A 253 -9.54 0.59 -13.03
C VAL A 253 -10.23 1.48 -12.00
N LYS A 254 -11.05 0.89 -11.14
CA LYS A 254 -11.98 1.64 -10.26
C LYS A 254 -11.55 1.70 -8.81
N CYS A 255 -10.99 0.63 -8.27
CA CYS A 255 -10.57 0.59 -6.88
C CYS A 255 -9.20 -0.07 -6.77
N TRP A 256 -8.38 0.43 -5.85
CA TRP A 256 -7.07 -0.15 -5.53
C TRP A 256 -6.90 -0.24 -4.01
N PHE A 257 -6.73 -1.45 -3.50
CA PHE A 257 -6.61 -1.73 -2.06
C PHE A 257 -5.18 -2.09 -1.69
N SER A 258 -4.66 -1.49 -0.63
CA SER A 258 -3.29 -1.72 -0.17
C SER A 258 -3.18 -1.77 1.35
N GLY A 259 -2.29 -2.63 1.84
CA GLY A 259 -1.95 -2.78 3.25
C GLY A 259 -0.64 -2.05 3.59
N HIS A 260 0.36 -2.81 4.01
CA HIS A 260 1.76 -2.41 4.22
C HIS A 260 2.05 -1.45 5.38
N TYR A 261 1.26 -0.39 5.55
CA TYR A 261 1.58 0.67 6.53
C TYR A 261 1.16 0.34 7.96
N HIS A 262 0.25 -0.61 8.14
CA HIS A 262 -0.27 -1.04 9.45
C HIS A 262 -0.87 0.13 10.26
N LEU A 263 -1.50 1.04 9.53
CA LEU A 263 -2.17 2.23 10.04
C LEU A 263 -3.68 2.03 10.05
N SER A 264 -4.36 2.73 10.95
CA SER A 264 -5.81 2.80 11.02
C SER A 264 -6.41 3.40 9.76
N HIS A 265 -7.70 3.15 9.60
CA HIS A 265 -8.58 3.73 8.62
C HIS A 265 -9.03 5.15 9.01
N ASP A 266 -8.68 5.60 10.22
CA ASP A 266 -9.15 6.86 10.78
C ASP A 266 -8.41 8.06 10.21
N PHE A 267 -7.27 7.86 9.57
CA PHE A 267 -6.56 8.93 8.88
C PHE A 267 -7.36 9.49 7.68
N PRO A 268 -7.38 10.83 7.47
CA PRO A 268 -8.07 11.44 6.32
C PRO A 268 -7.62 10.89 4.96
N ASP A 269 -6.36 10.56 4.85
CA ASP A 269 -5.66 10.00 3.71
C ASP A 269 -5.58 8.45 3.76
N SER A 270 -6.48 7.79 4.51
CA SER A 270 -6.68 6.33 4.44
C SER A 270 -7.49 5.90 3.21
N ILE A 271 -8.13 6.85 2.54
CA ILE A 271 -8.82 6.70 1.25
C ILE A 271 -8.44 7.92 0.43
N SER A 272 -8.28 7.79 -0.88
CA SER A 272 -8.03 8.91 -1.80
C SER A 272 -8.63 8.61 -3.19
N THR A 273 -8.56 9.57 -4.10
CA THR A 273 -8.95 9.37 -5.50
C THR A 273 -7.95 10.00 -6.45
N VAL A 274 -7.38 9.21 -7.35
CA VAL A 274 -6.48 9.70 -8.40
C VAL A 274 -6.82 9.03 -9.72
N GLY A 275 -6.92 9.81 -10.81
CA GLY A 275 -7.15 9.27 -12.15
C GLY A 275 -8.48 8.53 -12.33
N GLY A 276 -9.49 8.80 -11.49
CA GLY A 276 -10.77 8.08 -11.52
C GLY A 276 -10.76 6.72 -10.80
N CYS A 277 -9.70 6.41 -10.06
CA CYS A 277 -9.60 5.24 -9.19
C CYS A 277 -9.62 5.67 -7.73
N MET A 278 -10.38 4.95 -6.90
CA MET A 278 -10.34 5.07 -5.44
C MET A 278 -9.23 4.20 -4.87
N PHE A 279 -8.27 4.80 -4.16
CA PHE A 279 -7.26 4.06 -3.40
C PHE A 279 -7.72 3.92 -1.95
N VAL A 280 -7.54 2.73 -1.38
CA VAL A 280 -8.03 2.38 -0.05
C VAL A 280 -6.94 1.69 0.75
N GLN A 281 -6.59 2.27 1.89
CA GLN A 281 -5.73 1.64 2.89
C GLN A 281 -6.52 0.60 3.69
N CYS A 282 -5.91 -0.56 3.87
CA CYS A 282 -6.35 -1.65 4.71
C CYS A 282 -5.47 -1.75 5.95
N GLY A 283 -6.10 -1.90 7.11
CA GLY A 283 -5.47 -2.08 8.40
C GLY A 283 -5.12 -3.55 8.66
N VAL A 284 -4.85 -3.83 9.94
CA VAL A 284 -4.45 -5.16 10.42
C VAL A 284 -5.38 -5.63 11.55
N MET A 285 -5.54 -6.95 11.68
CA MET A 285 -6.34 -7.54 12.77
C MET A 285 -5.53 -7.78 14.06
N GLY A 286 -4.20 -7.92 13.95
CA GLY A 286 -3.32 -8.31 15.04
C GLY A 286 -2.95 -7.16 15.97
N PRO A 287 -3.05 -7.32 17.31
CA PRO A 287 -2.69 -6.26 18.27
C PRO A 287 -1.20 -5.88 18.24
N SER A 288 -0.32 -6.82 17.90
CA SER A 288 1.12 -6.58 17.80
C SER A 288 1.57 -6.14 16.40
N SER A 289 0.63 -6.03 15.46
CA SER A 289 0.91 -5.68 14.06
C SER A 289 0.62 -4.21 13.79
N THR A 290 -0.34 -3.61 14.48
CA THR A 290 -0.73 -2.21 14.29
C THR A 290 0.35 -1.24 14.82
N ARG A 291 0.45 -0.07 14.19
CA ARG A 291 1.35 1.02 14.61
C ARG A 291 0.67 2.07 15.46
N ASP A 292 -0.64 2.21 15.34
CA ASP A 292 -1.45 3.24 16.01
C ASP A 292 -2.51 2.60 16.93
N LEU A 293 -2.23 1.37 17.37
CA LEU A 293 -3.03 0.58 18.31
C LEU A 293 -4.42 0.19 17.81
N THR A 294 -4.79 0.61 16.61
CA THR A 294 -6.08 0.36 16.00
C THR A 294 -6.03 -0.92 15.17
N ARG A 295 -7.02 -1.79 15.38
CA ARG A 295 -7.18 -3.07 14.68
C ARG A 295 -8.44 -3.03 13.85
N GLN A 296 -8.32 -3.08 12.53
CA GLN A 296 -9.43 -2.84 11.62
C GLN A 296 -9.33 -3.70 10.36
N THR A 297 -10.48 -4.02 9.79
CA THR A 297 -10.63 -4.71 8.49
C THR A 297 -11.57 -3.91 7.60
N ARG A 298 -11.30 -3.88 6.29
CA ARG A 298 -12.20 -3.30 5.30
C ARG A 298 -13.28 -4.30 4.90
N LEU A 299 -14.52 -3.85 4.91
CA LEU A 299 -15.64 -4.52 4.26
C LEU A 299 -16.07 -3.65 3.08
N VAL A 300 -16.27 -4.24 1.90
CA VAL A 300 -16.63 -3.50 0.69
C VAL A 300 -17.92 -4.10 0.15
N ASP A 301 -18.97 -3.29 0.07
CA ASP A 301 -20.20 -3.65 -0.59
C ASP A 301 -20.22 -3.03 -1.99
N LEU A 302 -20.36 -3.88 -2.99
CA LEU A 302 -20.51 -3.48 -4.39
C LEU A 302 -21.99 -3.56 -4.74
N ASP A 303 -22.65 -2.42 -4.70
CA ASP A 303 -23.97 -2.24 -5.29
C ASP A 303 -23.74 -1.99 -6.78
N LEU A 304 -24.07 -2.96 -7.64
CA LEU A 304 -23.81 -2.85 -9.08
C LEU A 304 -25.05 -2.37 -9.85
N ASP A 305 -26.11 -2.01 -9.14
CA ASP A 305 -27.36 -1.59 -9.77
C ASP A 305 -27.26 -0.12 -10.21
N GLY A 306 -27.48 0.13 -11.51
CA GLY A 306 -27.41 1.48 -12.08
C GLY A 306 -25.99 2.00 -12.25
N PRO A 307 -25.64 3.20 -11.74
CA PRO A 307 -24.26 3.68 -11.83
C PRO A 307 -23.28 2.83 -11.02
N GLY A 308 -23.79 2.02 -10.10
CA GLY A 308 -23.01 1.18 -9.23
C GLY A 308 -22.17 1.98 -8.23
N PHE A 309 -22.17 1.54 -6.98
CA PHE A 309 -21.39 2.13 -5.91
C PHE A 309 -20.53 1.08 -5.22
N ALA A 310 -19.29 1.44 -4.91
CA ALA A 310 -18.50 0.77 -3.90
C ALA A 310 -18.69 1.51 -2.57
N SER A 311 -19.31 0.86 -1.60
CA SER A 311 -19.42 1.35 -0.22
C SER A 311 -18.31 0.71 0.61
N VAL A 312 -17.42 1.53 1.16
CA VAL A 312 -16.25 1.08 1.93
C VAL A 312 -16.52 1.28 3.41
N TYR A 313 -16.50 0.18 4.15
CA TYR A 313 -16.73 0.14 5.59
C TYR A 313 -15.46 -0.23 6.35
N THR A 314 -15.40 0.22 7.59
CA THR A 314 -14.43 -0.19 8.59
C THR A 314 -15.13 -1.07 9.63
N CYS A 315 -14.63 -2.28 9.82
CA CYS A 315 -14.93 -3.12 10.97
C CYS A 315 -13.86 -2.89 12.04
N ASN A 316 -14.23 -2.31 13.17
CA ASN A 316 -13.33 -1.98 14.26
C ASN A 316 -13.23 -3.12 15.29
N HIS A 317 -12.13 -3.86 15.29
CA HIS A 317 -11.93 -5.00 16.20
C HIS A 317 -11.56 -4.63 17.63
N HIS A 318 -11.17 -3.38 17.90
CA HIS A 318 -10.94 -2.92 19.27
C HIS A 318 -12.23 -2.41 19.92
N GLU A 319 -13.23 -2.02 19.12
CA GLU A 319 -14.57 -1.59 19.56
C GLU A 319 -15.63 -2.68 19.27
N GLY A 320 -15.30 -3.94 19.58
CA GLY A 320 -16.29 -5.02 19.53
C GLY A 320 -16.81 -5.40 18.13
N GLY A 321 -16.17 -4.91 17.06
CA GLY A 321 -16.60 -5.14 15.68
C GLY A 321 -17.51 -4.03 15.15
N GLU A 322 -17.50 -2.83 15.73
CA GLU A 322 -18.29 -1.70 15.23
C GLU A 322 -18.08 -1.49 13.72
N LEU A 323 -19.18 -1.36 12.99
CA LEU A 323 -19.18 -1.17 11.55
C LEU A 323 -19.46 0.30 11.23
N ARG A 324 -18.50 0.97 10.59
CA ARG A 324 -18.62 2.36 10.15
C ARG A 324 -18.51 2.47 8.63
N LEU A 325 -19.43 3.20 8.00
CA LEU A 325 -19.31 3.55 6.58
C LEU A 325 -18.34 4.72 6.43
N ASP A 326 -17.24 4.53 5.72
CA ASP A 326 -16.23 5.57 5.51
C ASP A 326 -16.42 6.32 4.21
N ALA A 327 -16.75 5.61 3.14
CA ALA A 327 -16.87 6.21 1.82
C ALA A 327 -17.89 5.49 0.93
N LYS A 328 -18.46 6.25 -0.01
CA LYS A 328 -19.18 5.75 -1.18
C LYS A 328 -18.49 6.26 -2.43
N PHE A 329 -18.23 5.36 -3.37
CA PHE A 329 -17.56 5.68 -4.62
C PHE A 329 -18.43 5.27 -5.80
N ASN A 330 -18.78 6.25 -6.65
CA ASN A 330 -19.57 5.99 -7.85
C ASN A 330 -18.69 5.38 -8.93
N LEU A 331 -18.97 4.14 -9.32
CA LEU A 331 -18.14 3.37 -10.23
C LEU A 331 -18.22 3.89 -11.69
N LEU A 332 -19.25 4.65 -12.06
CA LEU A 332 -19.31 5.30 -13.38
C LEU A 332 -18.66 6.69 -13.39
N THR A 333 -19.06 7.57 -12.48
CA THR A 333 -18.61 8.97 -12.48
C THR A 333 -17.27 9.17 -11.79
N SER A 334 -16.78 8.14 -11.09
CA SER A 334 -15.55 8.16 -10.31
C SER A 334 -15.55 9.25 -9.23
N GLN A 335 -16.73 9.60 -8.72
CA GLN A 335 -16.91 10.55 -7.63
C GLN A 335 -16.86 9.82 -6.27
N LEU A 336 -16.03 10.34 -5.37
CA LEU A 336 -15.91 9.89 -3.99
C LEU A 336 -16.73 10.80 -3.07
N GLU A 337 -17.64 10.20 -2.32
CA GLU A 337 -18.32 10.79 -1.17
C GLU A 337 -17.73 10.20 0.11
N ARG A 338 -17.20 11.05 1.00
CA ARG A 338 -16.76 10.64 2.33
C ARG A 338 -17.91 10.80 3.32
N VAL A 339 -18.16 9.74 4.09
CA VAL A 339 -19.30 9.68 5.03
C VAL A 339 -18.80 9.70 6.48
N GLY A 340 -17.86 8.82 6.81
CA GLY A 340 -17.30 8.71 8.15
C GLY A 340 -16.27 9.82 8.43
N MET A 341 -16.30 10.37 9.65
CA MET A 341 -15.25 11.29 10.10
C MET A 341 -13.95 10.53 10.33
N THR A 342 -13.03 10.68 9.39
CA THR A 342 -11.60 10.44 9.61
C THR A 342 -11.04 11.58 10.46
N ARG A 343 -10.25 11.24 11.48
CA ARG A 343 -9.63 12.17 12.42
C ARG A 343 -8.16 11.78 12.57
N GLU A 344 -7.30 12.79 12.66
CA GLU A 344 -5.93 12.54 13.13
C GLU A 344 -6.01 11.88 14.51
N PRO A 345 -5.45 10.68 14.71
CA PRO A 345 -5.37 10.06 16.02
C PRO A 345 -4.67 11.02 16.98
N VAL A 346 -5.34 11.35 18.08
CA VAL A 346 -4.75 12.20 19.13
C VAL A 346 -3.75 11.35 19.90
N GLY A 347 -2.47 11.57 19.65
CA GLY A 347 -1.37 11.03 20.44
C GLY A 347 -0.75 9.75 19.89
N GLU A 348 0.42 9.90 19.28
CA GLU A 348 1.65 9.26 19.75
C GLU A 348 2.83 10.04 19.15
N ASP A 349 3.74 10.51 20.01
CA ASP A 349 5.01 11.12 19.63
C ASP A 349 5.86 10.06 18.89
N GLY A 350 5.69 9.88 17.58
CA GLY A 350 6.55 8.94 16.85
C GLY A 350 6.16 8.55 15.42
N LEU A 351 4.90 8.69 15.00
CA LEU A 351 4.51 8.38 13.62
C LEU A 351 4.52 9.65 12.76
N ARG A 352 5.72 10.06 12.31
CA ARG A 352 5.85 11.17 11.36
C ARG A 352 5.26 10.75 10.01
N THR A 353 4.27 11.51 9.58
CA THR A 353 3.65 11.33 8.27
C THR A 353 4.28 12.27 7.26
N THR A 354 4.27 11.84 6.02
CA THR A 354 4.81 12.64 4.93
C THR A 354 3.79 13.67 4.48
N TYR A 355 4.21 14.91 4.29
CA TYR A 355 3.37 15.95 3.70
C TYR A 355 3.38 15.83 2.17
N THR A 356 2.23 16.00 1.52
CA THR A 356 2.14 16.12 0.05
C THR A 356 2.10 17.60 -0.32
N PRO A 357 3.11 18.11 -1.06
CA PRO A 357 3.20 19.51 -1.47
C PRO A 357 1.96 19.98 -2.24
N LYS A 358 1.56 21.24 -2.00
CA LYS A 358 0.46 21.91 -2.68
C LYS A 358 0.94 23.25 -3.24
N GLU A 359 0.36 23.67 -4.37
CA GLU A 359 0.68 24.98 -4.96
C GLU A 359 0.34 26.16 -4.03
N SER A 360 -0.57 25.96 -3.07
CA SER A 360 -0.94 26.96 -2.06
C SER A 360 0.03 27.04 -0.87
N ASP A 361 1.09 26.23 -0.84
CA ASP A 361 2.05 26.25 0.26
C ASP A 361 2.85 27.56 0.30
N GLY A 362 3.19 28.00 1.53
CA GLY A 362 3.61 29.38 1.78
C GLY A 362 4.95 29.78 1.16
N CYS A 363 5.83 28.84 0.83
CA CYS A 363 7.18 29.11 0.32
C CYS A 363 7.42 28.39 -1.01
N TYR A 364 6.57 28.70 -1.98
CA TYR A 364 6.63 28.16 -3.33
C TYR A 364 7.60 28.93 -4.22
N SER A 365 8.53 28.23 -4.88
CA SER A 365 9.34 28.81 -5.97
C SER A 365 9.16 28.00 -7.25
N LYS A 366 8.28 28.50 -8.15
CA LYS A 366 8.19 28.05 -9.54
C LYS A 366 9.42 28.65 -10.24
N LEU A 367 10.39 27.82 -10.64
CA LEU A 367 11.61 28.27 -11.36
C LEU A 367 11.32 29.14 -12.60
N SER A 368 10.10 29.10 -13.13
CA SER A 368 9.63 29.93 -14.25
C SER A 368 9.28 31.39 -13.89
N GLU A 369 9.27 31.77 -12.60
CA GLU A 369 8.91 33.13 -12.15
C GLU A 369 10.07 33.93 -11.56
N THR A 370 11.27 33.38 -11.49
CA THR A 370 12.47 34.15 -11.14
C THR A 370 12.96 34.93 -12.35
N THR A 371 12.76 36.24 -12.30
CA THR A 371 13.46 37.25 -13.11
C THR A 371 14.95 36.95 -13.22
N GLU A 372 15.54 37.33 -14.35
CA GLU A 372 16.98 37.28 -14.63
C GLU A 372 17.82 37.58 -13.37
N GLY A 373 18.38 36.54 -12.74
CA GLY A 373 19.25 36.64 -11.56
C GLY A 373 18.65 36.38 -10.17
N GLY A 374 17.41 35.88 -10.04
CA GLY A 374 16.78 35.65 -8.73
C GLY A 374 17.22 34.38 -7.99
N ASP A 375 18.14 34.48 -7.03
CA ASP A 375 18.39 33.45 -6.01
C ASP A 375 17.17 33.34 -5.07
N GLY A 376 16.56 32.14 -4.98
CA GLY A 376 15.42 31.85 -4.12
C GLY A 376 15.87 31.37 -2.73
N GLY A 377 16.14 32.29 -1.81
CA GLY A 377 16.42 31.97 -0.41
C GLY A 377 15.21 32.23 0.49
N VAL A 378 14.86 31.28 1.37
CA VAL A 378 13.87 31.50 2.43
C VAL A 378 14.56 31.30 3.78
N LEU A 379 14.49 32.31 4.64
CA LEU A 379 14.85 32.19 6.05
C LEU A 379 13.73 31.39 6.74
N LEU A 380 14.03 30.15 7.13
CA LEU A 380 13.04 29.26 7.74
C LEU A 380 12.95 29.56 9.24
N ASP A 381 11.77 29.95 9.72
CA ASP A 381 11.45 29.90 11.16
C ASP A 381 10.93 28.47 11.46
N PRO A 382 11.47 27.72 12.46
CA PRO A 382 11.63 26.27 12.34
C PRO A 382 10.40 25.38 12.57
N ALA A 383 9.25 25.90 12.97
CA ALA A 383 8.17 25.04 13.48
C ALA A 383 7.07 24.71 12.45
N ASP A 384 6.64 25.67 11.63
CA ASP A 384 5.41 25.54 10.81
C ASP A 384 5.63 25.75 9.30
N ALA A 385 6.87 25.96 8.86
CA ALA A 385 7.17 26.26 7.48
C ALA A 385 7.14 24.99 6.60
N VAL A 386 6.20 24.96 5.66
CA VAL A 386 6.17 24.02 4.54
C VAL A 386 6.72 24.73 3.30
N CYS A 387 7.84 24.25 2.77
CA CYS A 387 8.50 24.82 1.60
C CYS A 387 8.76 23.75 0.56
N TRP A 388 8.74 24.10 -0.72
CA TRP A 388 9.16 23.17 -1.76
C TRP A 388 9.67 23.88 -3.01
N TRP A 389 10.56 23.19 -3.71
CA TRP A 389 11.35 23.75 -4.80
C TRP A 389 11.45 22.75 -5.94
N HIS A 390 11.23 23.25 -7.16
CA HIS A 390 11.70 22.57 -8.36
C HIS A 390 13.19 22.88 -8.53
N MET A 391 14.01 21.85 -8.72
CA MET A 391 15.42 21.98 -9.04
C MET A 391 15.60 22.07 -10.57
N GLU A 392 16.72 22.64 -11.05
CA GLU A 392 16.99 22.75 -12.50
C GLU A 392 17.02 21.36 -13.18
N CYS A 393 17.45 20.34 -12.45
CA CYS A 393 17.46 18.95 -12.91
C CYS A 393 16.07 18.29 -12.96
N GLY A 394 14.99 19.04 -12.72
CA GLY A 394 13.62 18.56 -12.75
C GLY A 394 13.18 17.77 -11.51
N ARG A 395 14.03 17.67 -10.49
CA ARG A 395 13.68 17.09 -9.19
C ARG A 395 12.84 18.05 -8.36
N VAL A 396 12.06 17.52 -7.42
CA VAL A 396 11.28 18.32 -6.48
C VAL A 396 11.76 18.01 -5.07
N LEU A 397 12.11 19.05 -4.31
CA LEU A 397 12.51 18.93 -2.92
C LEU A 397 11.49 19.67 -2.05
N GLY A 398 11.16 19.14 -0.88
CA GLY A 398 10.27 19.81 0.06
C GLY A 398 10.76 19.68 1.48
N TYR A 399 10.55 20.73 2.25
CA TYR A 399 10.89 20.86 3.65
C TYR A 399 9.62 20.97 4.47
N HIS A 400 9.47 20.09 5.46
CA HIS A 400 8.47 20.16 6.51
C HIS A 400 8.96 19.36 7.72
N ASP A 401 8.50 19.67 8.94
CA ASP A 401 8.85 18.95 10.17
C ASP A 401 10.36 18.75 10.37
N CYS A 402 11.13 19.81 10.11
CA CYS A 402 12.60 19.81 10.21
C CYS A 402 13.29 18.72 9.38
N THR A 403 12.62 18.27 8.32
CA THR A 403 13.08 17.22 7.41
C THR A 403 12.97 17.70 5.97
N LEU A 404 14.01 17.44 5.20
CA LEU A 404 14.03 17.66 3.76
C LEU A 404 13.77 16.32 3.06
N LEU A 405 12.76 16.30 2.20
CA LEU A 405 12.35 15.16 1.39
C LEU A 405 12.52 15.45 -0.11
N GLU A 406 12.74 14.40 -0.88
CA GLU A 406 12.60 14.45 -2.34
C GLU A 406 11.23 13.90 -2.72
N TYR A 407 10.62 14.51 -3.74
CA TYR A 407 9.32 14.17 -4.28
C TYR A 407 9.42 13.83 -5.75
N ASP A 408 8.49 13.00 -6.19
CA ASP A 408 8.30 12.69 -7.58
C ASP A 408 7.76 13.92 -8.34
N PRO A 409 8.43 14.41 -9.39
CA PRO A 409 7.99 15.62 -10.08
C PRO A 409 6.64 15.51 -10.81
N VAL A 410 6.13 14.30 -11.04
CA VAL A 410 4.89 14.06 -11.80
C VAL A 410 3.71 13.85 -10.85
N THR A 411 3.91 13.06 -9.81
CA THR A 411 2.86 12.67 -8.87
C THR A 411 2.89 13.45 -7.57
N LEU A 412 3.99 14.15 -7.29
CA LEU A 412 4.29 14.77 -5.98
C LEU A 412 4.25 13.77 -4.81
N GLY A 413 4.32 12.47 -5.09
CA GLY A 413 4.50 11.45 -4.06
C GLY A 413 5.91 11.55 -3.46
N PRO A 414 6.07 11.49 -2.14
CA PRO A 414 7.39 11.55 -1.50
C PRO A 414 8.20 10.30 -1.86
N LEU A 415 9.47 10.49 -2.22
CA LEU A 415 10.41 9.43 -2.62
C LEU A 415 11.39 9.02 -1.52
N GLY A 416 11.83 9.97 -0.70
CA GLY A 416 12.85 9.64 0.30
C GLY A 416 13.31 10.82 1.12
N ILE A 417 13.93 10.51 2.25
CA ILE A 417 14.54 11.51 3.13
C ILE A 417 15.88 11.95 2.54
N VAL A 418 16.04 13.26 2.29
CA VAL A 418 17.28 13.89 1.85
C VAL A 418 18.15 14.24 3.05
N LYS A 419 17.57 14.87 4.08
CA LYS A 419 18.28 15.26 5.30
C LYS A 419 17.30 15.51 6.45
N GLU A 420 17.74 15.20 7.66
CA GLU A 420 17.00 15.39 8.92
C GLU A 420 17.82 16.26 9.87
N GLY A 421 17.22 16.68 10.99
CA GLY A 421 17.91 17.46 12.02
C GLY A 421 18.15 18.90 11.56
N LEU A 422 17.16 19.49 10.90
CA LEU A 422 17.23 20.82 10.30
C LEU A 422 16.59 21.90 11.19
N GLU A 423 16.31 21.59 12.45
CA GLU A 423 15.80 22.54 13.44
C GLU A 423 16.75 23.75 13.53
N GLY A 424 16.22 24.96 13.38
CA GLY A 424 17.01 26.21 13.46
C GLY A 424 17.90 26.49 12.24
N LYS A 425 17.86 25.66 11.20
CA LYS A 425 18.69 25.81 9.99
C LYS A 425 17.94 26.53 8.88
N GLU A 426 18.67 27.29 8.08
CA GLU A 426 18.16 27.96 6.89
C GLU A 426 18.46 27.14 5.64
N ILE A 427 17.47 26.96 4.76
CA ILE A 427 17.62 26.22 3.50
C ILE A 427 17.48 27.18 2.32
N ARG A 428 18.43 27.14 1.39
CA ARG A 428 18.41 27.98 0.19
C ARG A 428 18.62 27.16 -1.08
N VAL A 429 17.86 27.52 -2.11
CA VAL A 429 18.08 27.05 -3.47
C VAL A 429 18.67 28.21 -4.28
N VAL A 430 19.93 28.06 -4.67
CA VAL A 430 20.69 29.14 -5.31
C VAL A 430 21.08 28.77 -6.74
N ASN A 431 21.49 29.79 -7.52
CA ASN A 431 21.92 29.63 -8.90
C ASN A 431 20.84 29.00 -9.78
N GLY A 432 19.60 29.48 -9.67
CA GLY A 432 18.47 29.04 -10.48
C GLY A 432 18.14 27.55 -10.31
N GLY A 433 18.13 27.03 -9.08
CA GLY A 433 17.74 25.63 -8.83
C GLY A 433 18.88 24.62 -8.96
N ARG A 434 20.12 25.07 -9.15
CA ARG A 434 21.30 24.20 -9.34
C ARG A 434 21.88 23.66 -8.05
N VAL A 435 21.81 24.45 -6.99
CA VAL A 435 22.52 24.15 -5.75
C VAL A 435 21.57 24.32 -4.58
N LEU A 436 21.47 23.26 -3.77
CA LEU A 436 20.76 23.28 -2.49
C LEU A 436 21.79 23.44 -1.35
N VAL A 437 21.54 24.42 -0.48
CA VAL A 437 22.44 24.77 0.62
C VAL A 437 21.67 24.78 1.94
N VAL A 438 22.28 24.22 2.97
CA VAL A 438 21.85 24.33 4.37
C VAL A 438 22.83 25.24 5.11
N LEU A 439 22.31 26.27 5.75
CA LEU A 439 23.04 27.25 6.54
C LEU A 439 22.71 27.06 8.02
N ASP A 440 23.75 26.92 8.84
CA ASP A 440 23.64 26.82 10.29
C ASP A 440 24.22 28.10 10.90
N LYS A 441 23.35 28.95 11.46
CA LYS A 441 23.76 30.20 12.10
C LYS A 441 24.21 29.90 13.52
N GLY A 442 25.50 29.64 13.70
CA GLY A 442 26.06 29.41 15.02
C GLY A 442 25.92 30.64 15.93
N ASP A 443 25.81 30.41 17.24
CA ASP A 443 25.70 31.46 18.28
C ASP A 443 26.87 32.47 18.28
N GLU A 444 28.02 32.09 17.70
CA GLU A 444 29.24 32.91 17.63
C GLU A 444 29.49 33.61 16.27
N GLY A 445 28.52 33.59 15.35
CA GLY A 445 28.60 34.32 14.07
C GLY A 445 29.49 33.68 12.99
N MET A 446 29.92 32.42 13.17
CA MET A 446 30.39 31.59 12.06
C MET A 446 29.23 30.78 11.50
N ASP A 447 28.73 31.20 10.34
CA ASP A 447 27.76 30.43 9.56
C ASP A 447 28.44 29.18 9.00
N SER A 448 27.98 27.99 9.36
CA SER A 448 28.42 26.76 8.69
C SER A 448 27.55 26.53 7.46
N LEU A 449 28.19 26.23 6.33
CA LEU A 449 27.55 26.03 5.03
C LEU A 449 27.73 24.59 4.58
N GLU A 450 26.63 23.89 4.36
CA GLU A 450 26.59 22.54 3.79
C GLU A 450 25.90 22.57 2.43
N VAL A 451 26.57 22.07 1.39
CA VAL A 451 25.97 21.86 0.08
C VAL A 451 25.45 20.43 -0.01
N ILE A 452 24.16 20.28 -0.30
CA ILE A 452 23.56 18.97 -0.53
C ILE A 452 23.84 18.53 -1.96
N GLN A 453 24.64 17.48 -2.10
CA GLN A 453 25.01 16.90 -3.39
C GLN A 453 23.99 15.84 -3.82
N PRO A 454 23.61 15.79 -5.11
CA PRO A 454 22.85 14.67 -5.63
C PRO A 454 23.70 13.39 -5.68
N ASN A 455 23.03 12.24 -5.61
CA ASN A 455 23.56 10.92 -5.87
C ASN A 455 23.98 10.76 -7.34
N ALA A 456 24.69 9.66 -7.64
CA ALA A 456 25.15 9.34 -9.00
C ALA A 456 24.01 9.19 -10.02
N ASP A 457 22.80 8.82 -9.57
CA ASP A 457 21.58 8.74 -10.39
C ASP A 457 20.78 10.06 -10.43
N GLY A 458 21.32 11.13 -9.85
CA GLY A 458 20.72 12.47 -9.82
C GLY A 458 19.58 12.63 -8.80
N SER A 459 19.28 11.61 -7.98
CA SER A 459 18.39 11.76 -6.83
C SER A 459 19.11 12.46 -5.66
N TYR A 460 18.38 13.04 -4.73
CA TYR A 460 18.87 13.64 -3.49
C TYR A 460 18.59 12.78 -2.26
N TRP A 461 17.53 11.96 -2.30
CA TRP A 461 17.17 11.14 -1.15
C TRP A 461 18.23 10.09 -0.82
N ARG A 462 18.40 9.80 0.47
CA ARG A 462 19.42 8.90 0.98
C ARG A 462 18.87 7.50 1.13
N ARG A 463 19.73 6.52 0.83
CA ARG A 463 19.46 5.10 1.08
C ARG A 463 19.96 4.72 2.46
N PHE A 464 19.05 4.61 3.44
CA PHE A 464 19.41 4.37 4.84
C PHE A 464 19.66 2.89 5.17
N GLN A 465 18.96 1.97 4.49
CA GLN A 465 19.06 0.55 4.77
C GLN A 465 19.52 -0.24 3.54
N ARG A 466 20.44 -1.17 3.78
CA ARG A 466 20.88 -2.19 2.81
C ARG A 466 20.06 -3.47 2.96
N ASN A 467 20.06 -4.28 1.91
CA ASN A 467 19.38 -5.57 1.83
C ASN A 467 19.61 -6.42 3.11
N LYS A 468 18.52 -6.97 3.71
CA LYS A 468 18.57 -7.73 4.97
C LYS A 468 19.50 -8.95 4.87
N LYS A 469 19.44 -9.72 3.78
CA LYS A 469 20.29 -10.91 3.56
C LYS A 469 21.77 -10.52 3.56
N GLN A 470 22.14 -9.48 2.81
CA GLN A 470 23.52 -8.99 2.78
C GLN A 470 24.02 -8.57 4.17
N ARG A 471 23.20 -7.87 4.96
CA ARG A 471 23.55 -7.49 6.34
C ARG A 471 23.75 -8.70 7.25
N LEU A 472 22.93 -9.74 7.09
CA LEU A 472 23.06 -10.99 7.85
C LEU A 472 24.34 -11.74 7.45
N ASP A 473 24.66 -11.82 6.15
CA ASP A 473 25.89 -12.46 5.65
C ASP A 473 27.16 -11.75 6.17
N GLU A 474 27.17 -10.41 6.16
CA GLU A 474 28.27 -9.61 6.72
C GLU A 474 28.43 -9.84 8.23
N LYS A 475 27.32 -9.84 8.97
CA LYS A 475 27.33 -10.14 10.41
C LYS A 475 27.90 -11.54 10.68
N MET A 476 27.48 -12.54 9.91
CA MET A 476 28.00 -13.90 10.00
C MET A 476 29.51 -13.96 9.71
N ARG A 477 29.99 -13.24 8.69
CA ARG A 477 31.44 -13.15 8.39
C ARG A 477 32.22 -12.50 9.54
N VAL A 478 31.68 -11.46 10.16
CA VAL A 478 32.28 -10.81 11.34
C VAL A 478 32.34 -11.77 12.52
N GLU A 479 31.28 -12.53 12.78
CA GLU A 479 31.24 -13.55 13.85
C GLU A 479 32.27 -14.66 13.60
N ILE A 480 32.37 -15.17 12.36
CA ILE A 480 33.40 -16.16 11.97
C ILE A 480 34.81 -15.59 12.22
N ALA A 481 35.07 -14.34 11.82
CA ALA A 481 36.37 -13.70 12.02
C ALA A 481 36.69 -13.51 13.52
N LYS A 482 35.72 -13.11 14.34
CA LYS A 482 35.87 -13.00 15.80
C LYS A 482 36.19 -14.36 16.42
N SER A 483 35.43 -15.40 16.09
CA SER A 483 35.67 -16.75 16.59
C SER A 483 37.00 -17.36 16.10
N TYR A 484 37.52 -16.92 14.95
CA TYR A 484 38.85 -17.30 14.48
C TYR A 484 39.96 -16.62 15.32
N LEU A 485 39.83 -15.31 15.57
CA LEU A 485 40.80 -14.55 16.39
C LEU A 485 40.82 -15.01 17.85
N GLU A 486 39.66 -15.35 18.43
CA GLU A 486 39.57 -15.89 19.79
C GLU A 486 40.29 -17.25 19.89
N ARG A 487 40.13 -18.12 18.89
CA ARG A 487 40.85 -19.41 18.83
C ARG A 487 42.36 -19.23 18.66
N GLY A 488 42.80 -18.27 17.86
CA GLY A 488 44.23 -17.93 17.70
C GLY A 488 44.88 -17.37 18.97
N ARG A 489 44.14 -16.57 19.77
CA ARG A 489 44.64 -16.08 21.07
C ARG A 489 44.76 -17.18 22.13
N ILE A 490 43.90 -18.19 22.08
CA ILE A 490 43.99 -19.35 22.97
C ILE A 490 45.20 -20.23 22.63
N SER A 491 45.56 -20.38 21.35
CA SER A 491 46.78 -21.11 20.96
C SER A 491 48.07 -20.41 21.38
N GLU A 492 48.13 -19.07 21.30
CA GLU A 492 49.33 -18.32 21.73
C GLU A 492 49.52 -18.29 23.25
N GLN A 493 48.44 -18.42 24.05
CA GLN A 493 48.53 -18.51 25.51
C GLN A 493 48.79 -19.95 26.02
N GLY A 494 48.65 -20.96 25.16
CA GLY A 494 48.94 -22.37 25.48
C GLY A 494 50.38 -22.80 25.21
N GLU A 495 51.19 -21.96 24.53
CA GLU A 495 52.61 -22.22 24.23
C GLU A 495 53.58 -21.34 25.06
N ALA A 496 53.08 -20.58 26.04
CA ALA A 496 53.88 -19.75 26.94
C ALA A 496 54.26 -20.46 28.25
#